data_AF-A0A9Y3RH50-F1
#
_entry.id   AF-A0A9Y3RH50-F1
#
_cell.length_a   1.000
_cell.length_b   1.000
_cell.length_c   1.000
_cell.angle_alpha   90.00
_cell.angle_beta   90.00
_cell.angle_gamma   90.00
#
_symmetry.space_group_name_H-M   'P 1'
#
loop_
_entity.id
_entity.type
_entity.pdbx_description
1 polymer ?
#
loop_
_entity_poly.entity_id
_entity_poly.type
_entity_poly.pdbx_seq_one_letter_code
_entity_poly.pdbx_strand_id
1 'polypeptide(L)'
;MTDFLSTKATDKLNSQLNRLCVWLSSDPEYILEHCGDILSVNEYKKVIKQSSGSEQMRELLEIIIQKGEDTCQNFIDTLRKHQGHFPQLKQFFVTEAEVPGSSTPSMFADGSSVVSCREITNTTAKNISINIQTVSQPADSSLSGNIKPQADLTASGGGVICADKISGVHVDECINFSVSVNAPQENTGMVEDTQPPPEGPAVRKIKEHKVELINCLMGDVFILQCVHAKGILSPRQYGNLKHSSNPEQTVTNLIDLLMSKGEETCNQFLQILKDPDVDATYPQLKNIIK
;
A
#
# COMPACT_ATOMS: atom_id res chain seq x y z
N MET A 1 -29.42 20.76 -21.74
CA MET A 1 -28.75 21.19 -20.50
C MET A 1 -27.30 20.80 -20.64
N THR A 2 -26.46 21.81 -20.60
CA THR A 2 -25.09 21.88 -21.06
C THR A 2 -24.10 21.24 -20.09
N ASP A 3 -23.09 20.61 -20.69
CA ASP A 3 -21.68 20.51 -20.27
C ASP A 3 -21.31 19.59 -19.10
N PHE A 4 -21.21 18.28 -19.40
CA PHE A 4 -20.26 17.36 -18.77
C PHE A 4 -19.07 17.14 -19.72
N LEU A 5 -18.24 18.16 -19.88
CA LEU A 5 -16.87 18.01 -20.39
C LEU A 5 -15.94 18.44 -19.26
N SER A 6 -15.74 17.55 -18.30
CA SER A 6 -14.58 17.63 -17.41
C SER A 6 -13.35 17.44 -18.29
N THR A 7 -12.59 18.51 -18.41
CA THR A 7 -11.45 18.65 -19.33
C THR A 7 -10.16 18.47 -18.53
N LYS A 8 -9.14 17.88 -19.17
CA LYS A 8 -7.98 17.27 -18.50
C LYS A 8 -7.19 18.28 -17.65
N ALA A 9 -7.02 19.53 -18.11
CA ALA A 9 -6.28 20.56 -17.39
C ALA A 9 -7.09 21.15 -16.24
N THR A 10 -8.38 21.39 -16.46
CA THR A 10 -9.32 21.89 -15.44
C THR A 10 -9.41 20.92 -14.27
N ASP A 11 -9.58 19.62 -14.54
CA ASP A 11 -9.61 18.56 -13.52
C ASP A 11 -8.27 18.45 -12.77
N LYS A 12 -7.16 18.59 -13.49
CA LYS A 12 -5.82 18.55 -12.90
C LYS A 12 -5.57 19.73 -11.95
N LEU A 13 -5.95 20.95 -12.34
CA LEU A 13 -5.86 22.11 -11.46
C LEU A 13 -6.79 21.99 -10.26
N ASN A 14 -8.03 21.56 -10.48
CA ASN A 14 -9.03 21.45 -9.42
C ASN A 14 -8.63 20.39 -8.37
N SER A 15 -8.14 19.22 -8.80
CA SER A 15 -7.68 18.16 -7.90
C SER A 15 -6.42 18.53 -7.08
N GLN A 16 -5.61 19.47 -7.57
CA GLN A 16 -4.37 19.93 -6.93
C GLN A 16 -4.47 21.35 -6.37
N LEU A 17 -5.67 21.95 -6.34
CA LEU A 17 -5.89 23.35 -6.01
C LEU A 17 -5.26 23.75 -4.66
N ASN A 18 -5.52 22.97 -3.61
CA ASN A 18 -4.98 23.24 -2.27
C ASN A 18 -3.44 23.20 -2.25
N ARG A 19 -2.82 22.31 -3.03
CA ARG A 19 -1.35 22.18 -3.10
C ARG A 19 -0.74 23.32 -3.88
N LEU A 20 -1.33 23.67 -5.03
CA LEU A 20 -0.92 24.81 -5.84
C LEU A 20 -1.03 26.12 -5.05
N CYS A 21 -2.09 26.32 -4.27
CA CYS A 21 -2.21 27.46 -3.36
C CYS A 21 -0.99 27.56 -2.46
N VAL A 22 -0.64 26.48 -1.74
CA VAL A 22 0.49 26.48 -0.80
C VAL A 22 1.82 26.73 -1.52
N TRP A 23 2.05 26.10 -2.67
CA TRP A 23 3.30 26.26 -3.41
C TRP A 23 3.50 27.69 -3.92
N LEU A 24 2.46 28.23 -4.56
CA LEU A 24 2.51 29.57 -5.17
C LEU A 24 2.47 30.69 -4.12
N SER A 25 1.94 30.43 -2.92
CA SER A 25 1.93 31.40 -1.80
C SER A 25 3.32 31.79 -1.33
N SER A 26 4.36 31.04 -1.70
CA SER A 26 5.75 31.35 -1.37
C SER A 26 6.21 32.65 -2.03
N ASP A 27 5.69 32.95 -3.22
CA ASP A 27 5.96 34.18 -3.98
C ASP A 27 4.77 34.50 -4.92
N PRO A 28 3.70 35.09 -4.37
CA PRO A 28 2.48 35.36 -5.11
C PRO A 28 2.67 36.47 -6.15
N GLU A 29 3.57 37.42 -5.92
CA GLU A 29 3.82 38.54 -6.83
C GLU A 29 4.45 38.05 -8.14
N TYR A 30 5.44 37.14 -8.04
CA TYR A 30 6.13 36.59 -9.20
C TYR A 30 5.16 35.88 -10.16
N ILE A 31 4.28 35.01 -9.66
CA ILE A 31 3.35 34.30 -10.53
C ILE A 31 2.30 35.24 -11.13
N LEU A 32 1.86 36.26 -10.39
CA LEU A 32 0.89 37.24 -10.88
C LEU A 32 1.44 38.09 -12.02
N GLU A 33 2.73 38.46 -11.97
CA GLU A 33 3.40 39.16 -13.08
C GLU A 33 3.38 38.31 -14.37
N HIS A 34 3.56 36.99 -14.23
CA HIS A 34 3.60 36.05 -15.36
C HIS A 34 2.21 35.55 -15.78
N CYS A 35 1.15 35.89 -15.03
CA CYS A 35 -0.24 35.64 -15.39
C CYS A 35 -0.94 36.86 -16.02
N GLY A 36 -0.20 37.92 -16.34
CA GLY A 36 -0.74 39.17 -16.86
C GLY A 36 -1.61 39.01 -18.11
N ASP A 37 -1.27 38.07 -18.99
CA ASP A 37 -2.01 37.79 -20.23
C ASP A 37 -3.21 36.84 -20.02
N ILE A 38 -3.29 36.19 -18.86
CA ILE A 38 -4.34 35.23 -18.49
C ILE A 38 -5.51 35.94 -17.79
N LEU A 39 -5.20 37.00 -17.04
CA LEU A 39 -6.16 37.76 -16.25
C LEU A 39 -6.53 39.08 -16.93
N SER A 40 -7.81 39.42 -16.87
CA SER A 40 -8.24 40.79 -17.14
C SER A 40 -7.79 41.72 -16.02
N VAL A 41 -7.74 43.02 -16.31
CA VAL A 41 -7.38 44.06 -15.33
C VAL A 41 -8.25 44.02 -14.06
N ASN A 42 -9.52 43.64 -14.20
CA ASN A 42 -10.44 43.54 -13.06
C ASN A 42 -10.21 42.29 -12.22
N GLU A 43 -9.89 41.16 -12.85
CA GLU A 43 -9.54 39.90 -12.18
C GLU A 43 -8.23 40.03 -11.42
N TYR A 44 -7.21 40.63 -12.05
CA TYR A 44 -5.94 40.94 -11.40
C TYR A 44 -6.16 41.80 -10.15
N LYS A 45 -6.96 42.87 -10.26
CA LYS A 45 -7.33 43.72 -9.12
C LYS A 45 -8.08 42.95 -8.01
N LYS A 46 -8.91 41.98 -8.38
CA LYS A 46 -9.62 41.11 -7.42
C LYS A 46 -8.65 40.22 -6.65
N VAL A 47 -7.65 39.66 -7.35
CA VAL A 47 -6.62 38.82 -6.73
C VAL A 47 -5.76 39.63 -5.76
N ILE A 48 -5.18 40.76 -6.19
CA ILE A 48 -4.29 41.54 -5.31
C ILE A 48 -4.99 42.13 -4.08
N LYS A 49 -6.33 42.27 -4.11
CA LYS A 49 -7.13 42.77 -2.98
C LYS A 49 -7.21 41.79 -1.81
N GLN A 50 -6.90 40.50 -2.03
CA GLN A 50 -6.95 39.48 -0.98
C GLN A 50 -5.92 39.76 0.12
N SER A 51 -6.21 39.32 1.34
CA SER A 51 -5.45 39.75 2.53
C SER A 51 -4.12 39.01 2.74
N SER A 52 -3.93 37.88 2.04
CA SER A 52 -2.72 37.06 2.14
C SER A 52 -2.37 36.41 0.81
N GLY A 53 -1.08 36.06 0.63
CA GLY A 53 -0.60 35.34 -0.57
C GLY A 53 -1.38 34.06 -0.87
N SER A 54 -1.81 33.33 0.18
CA SER A 54 -2.63 32.13 0.00
C SER A 54 -4.04 32.41 -0.50
N GLU A 55 -4.67 33.47 -0.03
CA GLU A 55 -5.98 33.89 -0.54
C GLU A 55 -5.85 34.45 -1.96
N GLN A 56 -4.76 35.17 -2.25
CA GLN A 56 -4.44 35.64 -3.60
C GLN A 56 -4.32 34.45 -4.57
N MET A 57 -3.55 33.42 -4.21
CA MET A 57 -3.37 32.23 -5.07
C MET A 57 -4.63 31.39 -5.22
N ARG A 58 -5.43 31.29 -4.17
CA ARG A 58 -6.72 30.61 -4.24
C ARG A 58 -7.67 31.32 -5.19
N GLU A 59 -7.82 32.63 -5.04
CA GLU A 59 -8.65 33.45 -5.92
C GLU A 59 -8.17 33.38 -7.38
N LEU A 60 -6.85 33.43 -7.60
CA LEU A 60 -6.23 33.25 -8.92
C LEU A 60 -6.63 31.92 -9.56
N LEU A 61 -6.45 30.81 -8.85
CA LEU A 61 -6.74 29.47 -9.34
C LEU A 61 -8.24 29.27 -9.60
N GLU A 62 -9.11 29.80 -8.73
CA GLU A 62 -10.56 29.74 -8.93
C GLU A 62 -10.98 30.51 -10.18
N ILE A 63 -10.43 31.70 -10.43
CA ILE A 63 -10.69 32.47 -11.66
C ILE A 63 -10.24 31.69 -12.90
N ILE A 64 -9.04 31.10 -12.87
CA ILE A 64 -8.47 30.34 -14.00
C ILE A 64 -9.33 29.11 -14.32
N ILE A 65 -9.75 28.37 -13.29
CA ILE A 65 -10.64 27.20 -13.44
C ILE A 65 -12.00 27.61 -14.00
N GLN A 66 -12.56 28.73 -13.54
CA GLN A 66 -13.86 29.25 -14.03
C GLN A 66 -13.82 29.69 -15.50
N LYS A 67 -12.67 30.14 -16.00
CA LYS A 67 -12.50 30.52 -17.41
C LYS A 67 -12.44 29.33 -18.37
N GLY A 68 -12.24 28.12 -17.87
CA GLY A 68 -12.26 26.88 -18.64
C GLY A 68 -10.90 26.42 -19.16
N GLU A 69 -10.94 25.36 -19.97
CA GLU A 69 -9.79 24.50 -20.26
C GLU A 69 -8.60 25.22 -20.90
N ASP A 70 -8.84 26.05 -21.92
CA ASP A 70 -7.75 26.74 -22.63
C ASP A 70 -6.96 27.66 -21.69
N THR A 71 -7.67 28.30 -20.76
CA THR A 71 -7.05 29.16 -19.74
C THR A 71 -6.29 28.32 -18.72
N CYS A 72 -6.86 27.19 -18.31
CA CYS A 72 -6.19 26.23 -17.43
C CYS A 72 -4.89 25.70 -18.05
N GLN A 73 -4.91 25.34 -19.33
CA GLN A 73 -3.75 24.83 -20.04
C GLN A 73 -2.67 25.91 -20.19
N ASN A 74 -3.04 27.13 -20.58
CA ASN A 74 -2.10 28.28 -20.65
C ASN A 74 -1.45 28.56 -19.29
N PHE A 75 -2.21 28.44 -18.21
CA PHE A 75 -1.66 28.58 -16.86
C PHE A 75 -0.71 27.45 -16.49
N ILE A 76 -1.05 26.18 -16.80
CA ILE A 76 -0.15 25.04 -16.61
C ILE A 76 1.16 25.24 -17.39
N ASP A 77 1.11 25.76 -18.61
CA ASP A 77 2.29 26.04 -19.42
C ASP A 77 3.14 27.18 -18.83
N THR A 78 2.49 28.20 -18.28
CA THR A 78 3.16 29.26 -17.50
C THR A 78 3.87 28.67 -16.28
N LEU A 79 3.19 27.83 -15.50
CA LEU A 79 3.78 27.12 -14.36
C LEU A 79 4.97 26.25 -14.79
N ARG A 80 4.91 25.61 -15.97
CA ARG A 80 5.99 24.75 -16.50
C ARG A 80 7.23 25.57 -16.86
N LYS A 81 7.03 26.73 -17.49
CA LYS A 81 8.10 27.67 -17.84
C LYS A 81 8.82 28.20 -16.60
N HIS A 82 8.07 28.41 -15.52
CA HIS A 82 8.55 29.04 -14.30
C HIS A 82 8.79 28.06 -13.12
N GLN A 83 8.85 26.76 -13.40
CA GLN A 83 9.07 25.70 -12.40
C GLN A 83 10.40 25.83 -11.61
N GLY A 84 11.39 26.55 -12.16
CA GLY A 84 12.66 26.80 -11.47
C GLY A 84 12.52 27.70 -10.23
N HIS A 85 11.55 28.62 -10.26
CA HIS A 85 11.27 29.56 -9.16
C HIS A 85 10.50 28.90 -8.02
N PHE A 86 9.69 27.90 -8.35
CA PHE A 86 8.94 27.09 -7.39
C PHE A 86 9.37 25.62 -7.49
N PRO A 87 10.44 25.20 -6.78
CA PRO A 87 10.93 23.81 -6.82
C PRO A 87 9.85 22.77 -6.48
N GLN A 88 8.84 23.15 -5.70
CA GLN A 88 7.70 22.33 -5.33
C GLN A 88 6.77 22.03 -6.52
N LEU A 89 6.73 22.89 -7.54
CA LEU A 89 5.95 22.65 -8.77
C LEU A 89 6.46 21.46 -9.57
N LYS A 90 7.69 20.98 -9.36
CA LYS A 90 8.15 19.72 -9.98
C LYS A 90 7.17 18.58 -9.71
N GLN A 91 6.59 18.54 -8.51
CA GLN A 91 5.63 17.52 -8.10
C GLN A 91 4.29 17.61 -8.84
N PHE A 92 3.95 18.79 -9.37
CA PHE A 92 2.76 19.03 -10.19
C PHE A 92 2.89 18.45 -11.61
N PHE A 93 4.12 18.46 -12.14
CA PHE A 93 4.44 17.99 -13.49
C PHE A 93 4.93 16.54 -13.56
N VAL A 94 5.33 15.95 -12.43
CA VAL A 94 5.77 14.55 -12.36
C VAL A 94 4.65 13.55 -12.71
N THR A 95 3.39 13.97 -12.73
CA THR A 95 2.28 13.15 -13.24
C THR A 95 2.05 13.39 -14.74
N GLU A 96 2.56 12.44 -15.53
CA GLU A 96 2.06 11.90 -16.82
C GLU A 96 2.90 12.02 -18.09
N ALA A 97 3.91 12.88 -18.23
CA ALA A 97 4.75 12.84 -19.44
C ALA A 97 6.07 13.61 -19.25
N GLU A 98 7.17 13.01 -19.74
CA GLU A 98 8.47 13.65 -20.02
C GLU A 98 9.46 13.82 -18.86
N VAL A 99 10.21 12.75 -18.60
CA VAL A 99 11.67 12.87 -18.41
C VAL A 99 12.34 12.35 -19.69
N PRO A 100 12.95 13.21 -20.53
CA PRO A 100 13.79 12.75 -21.62
C PRO A 100 15.04 12.12 -21.01
N GLY A 101 15.08 10.78 -21.00
CA GLY A 101 16.14 9.99 -20.37
C GLY A 101 15.66 8.99 -19.32
N SER A 102 14.38 9.01 -18.93
CA SER A 102 13.76 7.90 -18.21
C SER A 102 12.86 7.18 -19.19
N SER A 103 13.35 6.12 -19.82
CA SER A 103 12.43 5.07 -20.23
C SER A 103 11.61 4.73 -18.97
N THR A 104 10.28 4.70 -19.08
CA THR A 104 9.56 3.76 -18.22
C THR A 104 10.31 2.45 -18.42
N PRO A 105 10.93 1.87 -17.38
CA PRO A 105 11.69 0.67 -17.58
C PRO A 105 10.76 -0.29 -18.30
N SER A 106 11.17 -0.76 -19.48
CA SER A 106 10.38 -1.74 -20.21
C SER A 106 10.22 -2.93 -19.27
N MET A 107 8.99 -3.23 -18.87
CA MET A 107 8.70 -4.24 -17.85
C MET A 107 8.21 -5.50 -18.53
N PHE A 108 8.78 -6.63 -18.15
CA PHE A 108 8.31 -7.94 -18.53
C PHE A 108 8.13 -8.80 -17.28
N ALA A 109 6.99 -9.46 -17.19
CA ALA A 109 6.70 -10.47 -16.19
C ALA A 109 6.14 -11.70 -16.91
N ASP A 110 6.78 -12.85 -16.78
CA ASP A 110 6.21 -14.11 -17.29
C ASP A 110 5.32 -14.80 -16.25
N GLY A 111 4.36 -15.59 -16.72
CA GLY A 111 3.53 -16.48 -15.92
C GLY A 111 2.97 -15.83 -14.65
N SER A 112 3.49 -16.28 -13.51
CA SER A 112 3.12 -15.87 -12.15
C SER A 112 4.10 -14.85 -11.55
N SER A 113 4.87 -14.15 -12.37
CA SER A 113 5.80 -13.12 -11.92
C SER A 113 5.10 -11.77 -11.76
N VAL A 114 5.64 -10.89 -10.91
CA VAL A 114 5.09 -9.55 -10.65
C VAL A 114 6.19 -8.52 -10.80
N VAL A 115 5.91 -7.44 -11.53
CA VAL A 115 6.74 -6.22 -11.51
C VAL A 115 5.87 -5.06 -11.03
N SER A 116 6.28 -4.42 -9.94
CA SER A 116 5.67 -3.22 -9.38
C SER A 116 6.59 -2.03 -9.60
N CYS A 117 6.08 -0.96 -10.21
CA CYS A 117 6.75 0.33 -10.37
C CYS A 117 5.78 1.45 -9.98
N ARG A 118 5.52 1.61 -8.68
CA ARG A 118 4.62 2.63 -8.13
C ARG A 118 5.43 3.86 -7.74
N GLU A 119 4.99 5.04 -8.14
CA GLU A 119 5.56 6.30 -7.64
C GLU A 119 4.61 6.95 -6.63
N ILE A 120 5.01 6.96 -5.35
CA ILE A 120 4.25 7.58 -4.25
C ILE A 120 5.02 8.81 -3.81
N THR A 121 4.47 10.00 -4.07
CA THR A 121 5.18 11.22 -3.71
C THR A 121 4.34 12.24 -3.00
N ASN A 122 4.95 12.95 -2.05
CA ASN A 122 4.46 14.20 -1.49
C ASN A 122 3.04 14.12 -0.93
N THR A 123 2.78 13.05 -0.18
CA THR A 123 1.49 12.78 0.44
C THR A 123 1.66 12.60 1.95
N THR A 124 0.64 13.01 2.70
CA THR A 124 0.53 12.72 4.13
C THR A 124 -0.52 11.63 4.30
N ALA A 125 -0.13 10.51 4.89
CA ALA A 125 -1.02 9.37 5.09
C ALA A 125 -0.99 8.95 6.56
N LYS A 126 -2.13 8.55 7.10
CA LYS A 126 -2.14 7.98 8.45
C LYS A 126 -1.44 6.61 8.46
N ASN A 127 -1.75 5.77 7.48
CA ASN A 127 -1.12 4.47 7.25
C ASN A 127 -0.88 4.23 5.76
N ILE A 128 0.22 3.58 5.41
CA ILE A 128 0.50 3.09 4.05
C ILE A 128 0.70 1.58 4.14
N SER A 129 -0.08 0.81 3.39
CA SER A 129 0.05 -0.65 3.34
C SER A 129 0.10 -1.14 1.90
N ILE A 130 1.17 -1.83 1.53
CA ILE A 130 1.35 -2.48 0.23
C ILE A 130 1.52 -3.97 0.47
N ASN A 131 0.66 -4.78 -0.13
CA ASN A 131 0.77 -6.23 -0.14
C ASN A 131 0.87 -6.71 -1.60
N ILE A 132 1.93 -7.46 -1.89
CA ILE A 132 2.13 -8.12 -3.17
C ILE A 132 2.20 -9.62 -2.89
N GLN A 133 1.26 -10.37 -3.45
CA GLN A 133 1.24 -11.81 -3.35
C GLN A 133 1.38 -12.40 -4.74
N THR A 134 2.32 -13.32 -4.89
CA THR A 134 2.41 -14.13 -6.10
C THR A 134 2.69 -15.58 -5.79
N VAL A 135 2.68 -16.42 -6.81
CA VAL A 135 2.93 -17.84 -6.71
C VAL A 135 4.17 -18.16 -7.55
N SER A 136 5.15 -18.89 -7.05
CA SER A 136 6.25 -19.38 -7.88
C SER A 136 5.73 -20.53 -8.75
N GLN A 137 5.79 -20.44 -10.07
CA GLN A 137 5.58 -21.62 -10.92
C GLN A 137 6.93 -22.33 -11.15
N PRO A 138 6.97 -23.67 -11.20
CA PRO A 138 8.16 -24.39 -11.66
C PRO A 138 8.37 -23.98 -13.11
N ALA A 139 9.63 -23.82 -13.54
CA ALA A 139 9.92 -23.50 -14.92
C ALA A 139 9.37 -24.61 -15.83
N ASP A 140 8.25 -24.37 -16.52
CA ASP A 140 7.81 -25.23 -17.61
C ASP A 140 8.89 -25.14 -18.69
N SER A 141 9.64 -26.23 -18.84
CA SER A 141 10.69 -26.39 -19.85
C SER A 141 10.16 -26.43 -21.29
N SER A 142 8.91 -26.02 -21.54
CA SER A 142 8.22 -26.10 -22.83
C SER A 142 8.19 -24.79 -23.62
N LEU A 143 8.71 -23.68 -23.08
CA LEU A 143 8.92 -22.44 -23.85
C LEU A 143 10.40 -22.06 -23.96
N SER A 144 11.26 -23.07 -24.22
CA SER A 144 12.56 -22.84 -24.85
C SER A 144 12.34 -22.54 -26.34
N GLY A 145 11.82 -21.36 -26.64
CA GLY A 145 11.39 -21.01 -28.00
C GLY A 145 11.19 -19.52 -28.24
N ASN A 146 12.31 -18.79 -28.22
CA ASN A 146 12.56 -17.51 -28.91
C ASN A 146 11.81 -16.23 -28.45
N ILE A 147 12.66 -15.20 -28.25
CA ILE A 147 12.37 -13.80 -27.93
C ILE A 147 12.10 -13.55 -26.43
N LYS A 148 13.18 -13.43 -25.63
CA LYS A 148 13.11 -12.62 -24.40
C LYS A 148 12.86 -11.17 -24.85
N PRO A 149 11.76 -10.52 -24.45
CA PRO A 149 11.60 -9.10 -24.71
C PRO A 149 12.74 -8.35 -24.02
N GLN A 150 13.43 -7.49 -24.76
CA GLN A 150 14.49 -6.65 -24.23
C GLN A 150 13.83 -5.61 -23.32
N ALA A 151 13.68 -5.98 -22.06
CA ALA A 151 12.98 -5.24 -21.03
C ALA A 151 13.95 -4.83 -19.91
N ASP A 152 13.93 -3.55 -19.51
CA ASP A 152 14.77 -2.99 -18.44
C ASP A 152 14.52 -3.67 -17.08
N LEU A 153 13.29 -4.16 -16.84
CA LEU A 153 12.92 -4.96 -15.67
C LEU A 153 12.22 -6.24 -16.12
N THR A 154 12.85 -7.38 -15.88
CA THR A 154 12.33 -8.70 -16.28
C THR A 154 12.17 -9.58 -15.05
N ALA A 155 10.93 -9.84 -14.63
CA ALA A 155 10.60 -10.85 -13.63
C ALA A 155 10.23 -12.16 -14.33
N SER A 156 10.87 -13.26 -13.92
CA SER A 156 10.61 -14.59 -14.49
C SER A 156 10.51 -15.66 -13.41
N GLY A 157 9.79 -16.76 -13.69
CA GLY A 157 9.70 -17.92 -12.80
C GLY A 157 8.94 -17.65 -11.49
N GLY A 158 7.96 -16.74 -11.53
CA GLY A 158 7.21 -16.32 -10.36
C GLY A 158 7.95 -15.34 -9.44
N GLY A 159 8.96 -14.65 -9.98
CA GLY A 159 9.70 -13.62 -9.27
C GLY A 159 8.88 -12.35 -9.06
N VAL A 160 9.20 -11.60 -7.99
CA VAL A 160 8.62 -10.28 -7.74
C VAL A 160 9.73 -9.23 -7.80
N ILE A 161 9.55 -8.22 -8.65
CA ILE A 161 10.40 -7.03 -8.71
C ILE A 161 9.58 -5.85 -8.19
N CYS A 162 10.09 -5.15 -7.18
CA CYS A 162 9.54 -3.88 -6.72
C CYS A 162 10.54 -2.77 -7.01
N ALA A 163 10.26 -1.96 -8.04
CA ALA A 163 10.98 -0.74 -8.38
C ALA A 163 10.12 0.50 -8.04
N ASP A 164 9.37 0.43 -6.94
CA ASP A 164 8.54 1.52 -6.44
C ASP A 164 9.42 2.68 -5.95
N LYS A 165 9.04 3.92 -6.28
CA LYS A 165 9.72 5.15 -5.86
C LYS A 165 8.84 5.91 -4.87
N ILE A 166 9.35 6.09 -3.65
CA ILE A 166 8.62 6.82 -2.59
C ILE A 166 9.42 8.06 -2.19
N SER A 167 8.85 9.25 -2.33
CA SER A 167 9.57 10.50 -2.01
C SER A 167 8.69 11.60 -1.43
N GLY A 168 9.11 12.25 -0.35
CA GLY A 168 8.36 13.34 0.27
C GLY A 168 7.08 12.91 0.98
N VAL A 169 6.98 11.64 1.36
CA VAL A 169 5.79 11.09 2.04
C VAL A 169 5.92 11.26 3.55
N HIS A 170 4.88 11.76 4.20
CA HIS A 170 4.75 11.78 5.65
C HIS A 170 3.74 10.70 6.08
N VAL A 171 4.10 9.86 7.06
CA VAL A 171 3.19 8.84 7.58
C VAL A 171 3.06 8.94 9.09
N ASP A 172 1.83 9.12 9.57
CA ASP A 172 1.56 9.43 10.98
C ASP A 172 1.68 8.20 11.89
N GLU A 173 1.25 7.03 11.42
CA GLU A 173 1.21 5.80 12.22
C GLU A 173 2.12 4.71 11.66
N CYS A 174 1.72 4.04 10.58
CA CYS A 174 2.42 2.84 10.14
C CYS A 174 2.60 2.74 8.62
N ILE A 175 3.75 2.19 8.24
CA ILE A 175 4.03 1.78 6.87
C ILE A 175 4.28 0.27 6.86
N ASN A 176 3.50 -0.46 6.07
CA ASN A 176 3.61 -1.91 5.90
C ASN A 176 3.88 -2.24 4.43
N PHE A 177 4.97 -2.96 4.18
CA PHE A 177 5.25 -3.56 2.89
C PHE A 177 5.40 -5.07 3.09
N SER A 178 4.53 -5.83 2.43
CA SER A 178 4.54 -7.29 2.47
C SER A 178 4.64 -7.82 1.05
N VAL A 179 5.61 -8.72 0.83
CA VAL A 179 5.71 -9.50 -0.40
C VAL A 179 5.67 -10.97 0.00
N SER A 180 4.74 -11.73 -0.57
CA SER A 180 4.62 -13.17 -0.35
C SER A 180 4.66 -13.90 -1.68
N VAL A 181 5.69 -14.73 -1.88
CA VAL A 181 5.78 -15.65 -3.02
C VAL A 181 5.45 -17.04 -2.49
N ASN A 182 4.30 -17.57 -2.87
CA ASN A 182 3.83 -18.88 -2.41
C ASN A 182 4.27 -19.95 -3.40
N ALA A 183 4.56 -21.17 -2.93
CA ALA A 183 4.76 -22.30 -3.83
C ALA A 183 3.47 -22.56 -4.65
N PRO A 184 3.58 -23.12 -5.86
CA PRO A 184 2.41 -23.46 -6.67
C PRO A 184 1.59 -24.48 -5.90
N GLN A 185 0.35 -24.12 -5.59
CA GLN A 185 -0.59 -25.09 -5.06
C GLN A 185 -0.98 -26.00 -6.22
N GLU A 186 -0.48 -27.24 -6.20
CA GLU A 186 -0.98 -28.33 -7.04
C GLU A 186 -2.45 -28.55 -6.71
N ASN A 187 -3.33 -27.87 -7.44
CA ASN A 187 -4.73 -28.28 -7.56
C ASN A 187 -4.78 -29.42 -8.57
N THR A 188 -4.39 -30.62 -8.15
CA THR A 188 -4.77 -31.86 -8.85
C THR A 188 -6.25 -32.12 -8.56
N GLY A 189 -7.10 -31.51 -9.36
CA GLY A 189 -8.49 -31.93 -9.51
C GLY A 189 -8.54 -33.18 -10.39
N MET A 190 -8.58 -34.36 -9.76
CA MET A 190 -9.50 -35.48 -10.02
C MET A 190 -8.87 -36.83 -9.63
N VAL A 191 -9.39 -37.35 -8.51
CA VAL A 191 -9.67 -38.77 -8.21
C VAL A 191 -8.53 -39.76 -8.44
N GLU A 192 -7.79 -40.10 -7.38
CA GLU A 192 -7.64 -41.47 -6.84
C GLU A 192 -6.80 -41.40 -5.54
N ASP A 193 -7.13 -42.25 -4.57
CA ASP A 193 -6.54 -42.31 -3.23
C ASP A 193 -5.00 -42.21 -3.22
N THR A 194 -4.41 -41.08 -2.83
CA THR A 194 -3.06 -41.04 -2.22
C THR A 194 -2.87 -39.76 -1.39
N GLN A 195 -2.51 -39.94 -0.11
CA GLN A 195 -2.32 -38.92 0.93
C GLN A 195 -1.43 -37.72 0.54
N PRO A 196 -1.80 -36.47 0.93
CA PRO A 196 -0.90 -35.31 0.89
C PRO A 196 0.24 -35.46 1.91
N PRO A 197 1.39 -34.78 1.72
CA PRO A 197 2.54 -34.85 2.62
C PRO A 197 2.10 -34.49 4.05
N PRO A 198 2.71 -35.10 5.07
CA PRO A 198 2.19 -35.04 6.42
C PRO A 198 2.24 -33.60 6.94
N GLU A 199 1.13 -32.87 6.84
CA GLU A 199 0.86 -31.77 7.78
C GLU A 199 1.15 -32.34 9.17
N GLY A 200 2.11 -31.73 9.86
CA GLY A 200 2.55 -32.18 11.17
C GLY A 200 1.36 -32.40 12.11
N PRO A 201 1.37 -33.44 12.96
CA PRO A 201 0.27 -33.77 13.87
C PRO A 201 -0.22 -32.57 14.68
N ALA A 202 0.65 -31.63 15.02
CA ALA A 202 0.29 -30.41 15.73
C ALA A 202 -0.53 -29.41 14.90
N VAL A 203 -0.16 -29.21 13.63
CA VAL A 203 -0.87 -28.27 12.73
C VAL A 203 -2.26 -28.79 12.44
N ARG A 204 -2.40 -30.10 12.18
CA ARG A 204 -3.69 -30.78 12.00
C ARG A 204 -4.58 -30.62 13.22
N LYS A 205 -4.04 -30.89 14.41
CA LYS A 205 -4.80 -30.82 15.65
C LYS A 205 -5.31 -29.40 15.94
N ILE A 206 -4.48 -28.38 15.71
CA ILE A 206 -4.89 -26.97 15.87
C ILE A 206 -5.94 -26.57 14.81
N LYS A 207 -5.78 -27.03 13.57
CA LYS A 207 -6.70 -26.73 12.47
C LYS A 207 -8.08 -27.34 12.69
N GLU A 208 -8.14 -28.59 13.13
CA GLU A 208 -9.38 -29.31 13.46
C GLU A 208 -10.15 -28.63 14.59
N HIS A 209 -9.44 -28.16 15.62
CA HIS A 209 -10.05 -27.58 16.82
C HIS A 209 -10.00 -26.04 16.83
N LYS A 210 -9.72 -25.41 15.68
CA LYS A 210 -9.44 -23.97 15.59
C LYS A 210 -10.56 -23.12 16.21
N VAL A 211 -11.81 -23.43 15.89
CA VAL A 211 -12.98 -22.68 16.37
C VAL A 211 -13.15 -22.85 17.89
N GLU A 212 -12.96 -24.05 18.41
CA GLU A 212 -13.06 -24.35 19.84
C GLU A 212 -11.93 -23.69 20.64
N LEU A 213 -10.72 -23.67 20.08
CA LEU A 213 -9.57 -22.95 20.63
C LEU A 213 -9.84 -21.44 20.67
N ILE A 214 -10.38 -20.86 19.60
CA ILE A 214 -10.74 -19.43 19.58
C ILE A 214 -11.76 -19.12 20.68
N ASN A 215 -12.83 -19.90 20.77
CA ASN A 215 -13.89 -19.69 21.75
C ASN A 215 -13.42 -19.86 23.20
N CYS A 216 -12.48 -20.77 23.46
CA CYS A 216 -11.92 -20.95 24.81
C CYS A 216 -10.93 -19.85 25.18
N LEU A 217 -10.04 -19.51 24.24
CA LEU A 217 -8.93 -18.59 24.49
C LEU A 217 -9.37 -17.12 24.44
N MET A 218 -10.48 -16.77 23.80
CA MET A 218 -10.99 -15.39 23.79
C MET A 218 -11.49 -14.91 25.16
N GLY A 219 -11.72 -15.82 26.12
CA GLY A 219 -12.20 -15.49 27.46
C GLY A 219 -11.20 -14.73 28.32
N ASP A 220 -9.90 -14.84 28.02
CA ASP A 220 -8.82 -14.13 28.73
C ASP A 220 -7.62 -13.91 27.79
N VAL A 221 -6.92 -12.79 27.93
CA VAL A 221 -5.72 -12.44 27.13
C VAL A 221 -4.43 -13.09 27.70
N PHE A 222 -4.54 -13.85 28.79
CA PHE A 222 -3.43 -14.54 29.45
C PHE A 222 -2.60 -15.42 28.49
N ILE A 223 -3.24 -16.10 27.53
CA ILE A 223 -2.54 -16.93 26.54
C ILE A 223 -1.54 -16.12 25.70
N LEU A 224 -1.87 -14.87 25.36
CA LEU A 224 -0.99 -14.02 24.57
C LEU A 224 0.30 -13.67 25.34
N GLN A 225 0.20 -13.53 26.67
CA GLN A 225 1.35 -13.30 27.54
C GLN A 225 2.22 -14.55 27.65
N CYS A 226 1.60 -15.73 27.78
CA CYS A 226 2.32 -17.01 27.87
C CYS A 226 3.12 -17.31 26.59
N VAL A 227 2.50 -17.10 25.43
CA VAL A 227 3.13 -17.33 24.12
C VAL A 227 4.29 -16.35 23.90
N HIS A 228 4.19 -15.10 24.37
CA HIS A 228 5.29 -14.13 24.33
C HIS A 228 6.43 -14.49 25.30
N ALA A 229 6.11 -14.89 26.54
CA ALA A 229 7.09 -15.27 27.55
C ALA A 229 7.96 -16.48 27.12
N LYS A 230 7.38 -17.39 26.32
CA LYS A 230 8.09 -18.56 25.76
C LYS A 230 8.83 -18.26 24.45
N GLY A 231 8.80 -17.01 23.97
CA GLY A 231 9.55 -16.57 22.78
C GLY A 231 8.98 -17.06 21.44
N ILE A 232 7.76 -17.62 21.42
CA ILE A 232 7.11 -18.09 20.19
C ILE A 232 6.77 -16.92 19.26
N LEU A 233 6.44 -15.77 19.86
CA LEU A 233 6.19 -14.51 19.17
C LEU A 233 7.34 -13.54 19.38
N SER A 234 7.69 -12.82 18.32
CA SER A 234 8.57 -11.66 18.45
C SER A 234 7.86 -10.50 19.17
N PRO A 235 8.60 -9.57 19.79
CA PRO A 235 8.01 -8.39 20.46
C PRO A 235 7.10 -7.55 19.54
N ARG A 236 7.43 -7.50 18.24
CA ARG A 236 6.61 -6.82 17.23
C ARG A 236 5.28 -7.55 16.98
N GLN A 237 5.30 -8.87 16.90
CA GLN A 237 4.08 -9.69 16.72
C GLN A 237 3.17 -9.61 17.96
N TYR A 238 3.75 -9.69 19.15
CA TYR A 238 3.02 -9.48 20.40
C TYR A 238 2.42 -8.07 20.46
N GLY A 239 3.18 -7.04 20.08
CA GLY A 239 2.70 -5.67 19.99
C GLY A 239 1.49 -5.55 19.07
N ASN A 240 1.56 -6.09 17.85
CA ASN A 240 0.47 -6.02 16.88
C ASN A 240 -0.80 -6.74 17.37
N LEU A 241 -0.66 -7.86 18.06
CA LEU A 241 -1.77 -8.62 18.65
C LEU A 241 -2.34 -7.95 19.92
N LYS A 242 -1.54 -7.20 20.68
CA LYS A 242 -2.01 -6.50 21.89
C LYS A 242 -2.84 -5.26 21.57
N HIS A 243 -2.62 -4.63 20.41
CA HIS A 243 -3.34 -3.42 20.01
C HIS A 243 -4.69 -3.71 19.33
N SER A 244 -5.06 -4.97 19.09
CA SER A 244 -6.39 -5.31 18.60
C SER A 244 -7.43 -5.22 19.72
N SER A 245 -8.42 -4.34 19.55
CA SER A 245 -9.50 -4.11 20.52
C SER A 245 -10.51 -5.26 20.63
N ASN A 246 -10.38 -6.31 19.79
CA ASN A 246 -11.28 -7.45 19.77
C ASN A 246 -10.52 -8.73 20.20
N PRO A 247 -10.90 -9.38 21.33
CA PRO A 247 -10.22 -10.58 21.83
C PRO A 247 -10.37 -11.78 20.88
N GLU A 248 -11.52 -11.95 20.22
CA GLU A 248 -11.75 -13.02 19.23
C GLU A 248 -10.81 -12.87 18.03
N GLN A 249 -10.70 -11.65 17.50
CA GLN A 249 -9.78 -11.36 16.40
C GLN A 249 -8.33 -11.54 16.81
N THR A 250 -7.99 -11.16 18.05
CA THR A 250 -6.63 -11.31 18.61
C THR A 250 -6.24 -12.78 18.66
N VAL A 251 -7.12 -13.64 19.15
CA VAL A 251 -6.88 -15.08 19.27
C VAL A 251 -6.90 -15.78 17.90
N THR A 252 -7.78 -15.36 17.00
CA THR A 252 -7.81 -15.85 15.61
C THR A 252 -6.48 -15.56 14.91
N ASN A 253 -6.03 -14.31 14.97
CA ASN A 253 -4.76 -13.87 14.39
C ASN A 253 -3.56 -14.59 15.03
N LEU A 254 -3.62 -14.84 16.35
CA LEU A 254 -2.60 -15.63 17.05
C LEU A 254 -2.52 -17.05 16.47
N ILE A 255 -3.64 -17.76 16.37
CA ILE A 255 -3.67 -19.15 15.87
C ILE A 255 -3.22 -19.22 14.41
N ASP A 256 -3.67 -18.29 13.56
CA ASP A 256 -3.25 -18.22 12.16
C ASP A 256 -1.76 -17.91 12.01
N LEU A 257 -1.22 -17.03 12.86
CA LEU A 257 0.20 -16.74 12.91
C LEU A 257 1.02 -17.97 13.36
N LEU A 258 0.51 -18.77 14.30
CA LEU A 258 1.17 -20.00 14.74
C LEU A 258 1.18 -21.06 13.62
N MET A 259 0.04 -21.24 12.94
CA MET A 259 -0.09 -22.18 11.83
C MET A 259 0.80 -21.80 10.65
N SER A 260 0.90 -20.51 10.33
CA SER A 260 1.77 -20.02 9.24
C SER A 260 3.27 -20.18 9.51
N LYS A 261 3.70 -20.24 10.78
CA LYS A 261 5.09 -20.53 11.14
C LYS A 261 5.45 -22.02 11.09
N GLY A 262 4.46 -22.90 11.02
CA GLY A 262 4.64 -24.33 10.83
C GLY A 262 4.70 -25.17 12.12
N GLU A 263 4.98 -26.46 11.95
CA GLU A 263 4.77 -27.50 12.97
C GLU A 263 5.50 -27.26 14.29
N GLU A 264 6.74 -26.78 14.27
CA GLU A 264 7.52 -26.55 15.48
C GLU A 264 6.85 -25.52 16.39
N THR A 265 6.34 -24.43 15.79
CA THR A 265 5.64 -23.36 16.49
C THR A 265 4.29 -23.87 17.03
N CYS A 266 3.57 -24.67 16.25
CA CYS A 266 2.34 -25.33 16.67
C CYS A 266 2.56 -26.32 17.84
N ASN A 267 3.65 -27.10 17.81
CA ASN A 267 4.01 -28.02 18.88
C ASN A 267 4.35 -27.27 20.18
N GLN A 268 5.15 -26.20 20.08
CA GLN A 268 5.46 -25.34 21.23
C GLN A 268 4.19 -24.71 21.81
N PHE A 269 3.26 -24.29 20.95
CA PHE A 269 1.97 -23.77 21.39
C PHE A 269 1.12 -24.82 22.10
N LEU A 270 1.01 -26.04 21.55
CA LEU A 270 0.29 -27.14 22.21
C LEU A 270 0.92 -27.53 23.56
N GLN A 271 2.24 -27.36 23.72
CA GLN A 271 2.91 -27.53 25.02
C GLN A 271 2.50 -26.43 26.00
N ILE A 272 2.44 -25.16 25.58
CA ILE A 272 1.96 -24.05 26.43
C ILE A 272 0.52 -24.29 26.87
N LEU A 273 -0.35 -24.78 25.99
CA LEU A 273 -1.74 -25.05 26.35
C LEU A 273 -1.90 -26.20 27.37
N LYS A 274 -0.85 -26.98 27.61
CA LYS A 274 -0.77 -28.02 28.65
C LYS A 274 -0.06 -27.54 29.92
N ASP A 275 0.49 -26.31 29.93
CA ASP A 275 1.15 -25.77 31.12
C ASP A 275 0.12 -25.60 32.25
N PRO A 276 0.46 -25.94 33.51
CA PRO A 276 -0.49 -25.93 34.64
C PRO A 276 -1.16 -24.57 34.87
N ASP A 277 -0.43 -23.48 34.60
CA ASP A 277 -0.93 -22.12 34.75
C ASP A 277 -1.99 -21.79 33.69
N VAL A 278 -1.78 -22.25 32.45
CA VAL A 278 -2.74 -22.08 31.34
C VAL A 278 -3.95 -23.00 31.54
N ASP A 279 -3.72 -24.20 32.05
CA ASP A 279 -4.76 -25.17 32.39
C ASP A 279 -5.71 -24.66 33.49
N ALA A 280 -5.17 -23.94 34.48
CA ALA A 280 -5.95 -23.29 35.53
C ALA A 280 -6.82 -22.14 34.99
N THR A 281 -6.31 -21.37 34.03
CA THR A 281 -7.03 -20.25 33.41
C THR A 281 -8.07 -20.72 32.39
N TYR A 282 -7.80 -21.79 31.64
CA TYR A 282 -8.68 -22.30 30.58
C TYR A 282 -8.98 -23.80 30.76
N PRO A 283 -9.75 -24.19 31.78
CA PRO A 283 -10.01 -25.61 32.08
C PRO A 283 -10.74 -26.36 30.96
N GLN A 284 -11.40 -25.63 30.04
CA GLN A 284 -12.10 -26.19 28.88
C GLN A 284 -11.13 -26.74 27.81
N LEU A 285 -9.86 -26.31 27.80
CA LEU A 285 -8.84 -26.78 26.85
C LEU A 285 -8.51 -28.28 27.02
N LYS A 286 -8.71 -28.86 28.21
CA LYS A 286 -8.49 -30.29 28.48
C LYS A 286 -9.30 -31.21 27.58
N ASN A 287 -10.49 -30.76 27.16
CA ASN A 287 -11.37 -31.56 26.32
C ASN A 287 -11.00 -31.46 24.83
N ILE A 288 -10.25 -30.42 24.45
CA ILE A 288 -9.90 -30.06 23.08
C ILE A 288 -8.51 -30.60 22.71
N ILE A 289 -7.58 -30.64 23.67
CA ILE A 289 -6.16 -30.93 23.43
C ILE A 289 -5.79 -32.39 23.77
N LYS A 290 -6.75 -33.18 24.27
CA LYS A 290 -6.59 -34.60 24.63
C LYS A 290 -5.97 -35.44 23.52
#